data_AF-A0A2G8SEJ8-F1
#
_entry.id   AF-A0A2G8SEJ8-F1
#
_cell.length_a   1.000
_cell.length_b   1.000
_cell.length_c   1.000
_cell.angle_alpha   90.00
_cell.angle_beta   90.00
_cell.angle_gamma   90.00
#
_symmetry.space_group_name_H-M   'P 1'
#
loop_
_entity.id
_entity.type
_entity.pdbx_description
1 polymer ?
#
loop_
_entity_poly.entity_id
_entity_poly.type
_entity_poly.pdbx_seq_one_letter_code
_entity_poly.pdbx_strand_id
1 'polypeptide(L)'
;MSKRTVVIAGITLNVFSLDNRDSEPESTSPKPIAILFLLHGRTSRADHLELMVKAFLDEVSTRRRDPAQAGKEAHDLWVVTFDHRNHGSRLVDSLANQAWDKDPNKSNTRHA
;
A
#
# COMPACT_ATOMS: atom_id res chain seq x y z
N MET A 1 -12.93 -0.92 -4.20
CA MET A 1 -11.68 -1.20 -3.47
C MET A 1 -12.02 -1.29 -2.01
N SER A 2 -11.66 -2.38 -1.34
CA SER A 2 -11.82 -2.53 0.10
C SER A 2 -10.52 -2.18 0.79
N LYS A 3 -10.62 -1.64 2.00
CA LYS A 3 -9.49 -1.37 2.89
C LYS A 3 -9.76 -2.03 4.23
N ARG A 4 -8.80 -2.78 4.76
CA ARG A 4 -8.81 -3.33 6.12
C ARG A 4 -7.53 -2.94 6.83
N THR A 5 -7.66 -2.56 8.09
CA THR A 5 -6.50 -2.26 8.94
C THR A 5 -6.25 -3.44 9.87
N VAL A 6 -5.02 -3.95 9.86
CA VAL A 6 -4.60 -5.07 10.72
C VAL A 6 -3.29 -4.72 11.41
N VAL A 7 -3.05 -5.29 12.60
CA VAL A 7 -1.77 -5.15 13.31
C VAL A 7 -1.00 -6.45 13.18
N ILE A 8 0.20 -6.39 12.60
CA ILE A 8 1.10 -7.54 12.45
C ILE A 8 2.45 -7.15 13.04
N ALA A 9 2.96 -7.96 13.98
CA ALA A 9 4.24 -7.72 14.66
C ALA A 9 4.38 -6.28 15.23
N GLY A 10 3.29 -5.71 15.75
CA GLY A 10 3.27 -4.36 16.31
C GLY A 10 3.26 -3.23 15.27
N ILE A 11 3.08 -3.54 13.99
CA ILE A 11 2.96 -2.54 12.91
C ILE A 11 1.52 -2.54 12.41
N THR A 12 0.89 -1.35 12.42
CA THR A 12 -0.41 -1.12 11.80
C THR A 12 -0.26 -1.11 10.28
N LEU A 13 -0.90 -2.05 9.59
CA LEU A 13 -0.90 -2.21 8.15
C LEU A 13 -2.27 -1.86 7.59
N ASN A 14 -2.29 -1.14 6.47
CA ASN A 14 -3.47 -1.01 5.62
C ASN A 14 -3.37 -2.06 4.50
N VAL A 15 -4.36 -2.94 4.40
CA VAL A 15 -4.47 -3.95 3.36
C VAL A 15 -5.62 -3.59 2.44
N PHE A 16 -5.33 -3.45 1.16
CA PHE A 16 -6.29 -3.11 0.12
C PHE A 16 -6.49 -4.26 -0.84
N SER A 17 -7.72 -4.49 -1.27
CA SER A 17 -8.07 -5.54 -2.23
C SER A 17 -9.26 -5.12 -3.10
N LEU A 18 -9.55 -5.91 -4.13
CA LEU A 18 -10.78 -5.75 -4.91
C LEU A 18 -11.99 -6.25 -4.09
N ASP A 19 -13.12 -5.54 -4.16
CA ASP A 19 -14.34 -5.86 -3.39
C ASP A 19 -15.00 -7.18 -3.81
N ASN A 20 -14.67 -7.67 -5.00
CA ASN A 20 -15.47 -8.66 -5.72
C ASN A 20 -15.28 -10.11 -5.27
N ARG A 21 -14.73 -10.37 -4.07
CA ARG A 21 -14.63 -11.76 -3.58
C ARG A 21 -16.01 -12.35 -3.30
N ASP A 22 -16.99 -11.52 -2.98
CA ASP A 22 -18.36 -11.92 -2.63
C ASP A 22 -19.24 -12.25 -3.85
N SER A 23 -18.74 -12.07 -5.08
CA SER A 23 -19.47 -12.36 -6.33
C SER A 23 -18.95 -13.59 -7.07
N GLU A 24 -17.89 -14.24 -6.58
CA GLU A 24 -17.46 -15.53 -7.13
C GLU A 24 -18.20 -16.66 -6.42
N PRO A 25 -18.79 -17.62 -7.16
CA PRO A 25 -19.46 -18.76 -6.55
C PRO A 25 -18.47 -19.53 -5.65
N GLU A 26 -18.91 -19.91 -4.44
CA GLU A 26 -18.15 -20.64 -3.40
C GLU A 26 -17.39 -21.91 -3.88
N SER A 27 -17.64 -22.35 -5.12
CA SER A 27 -17.05 -23.52 -5.77
C SER A 27 -15.70 -23.26 -6.45
N THR A 28 -15.16 -22.03 -6.49
CA THR A 28 -13.82 -21.79 -7.06
C THR A 28 -12.74 -21.97 -6.00
N SER A 29 -11.76 -22.86 -6.27
CA SER A 29 -10.54 -23.00 -5.46
C SER A 29 -9.91 -21.62 -5.21
N PRO A 30 -9.41 -21.33 -4.00
CA PRO A 30 -8.88 -20.01 -3.67
C PRO A 30 -7.74 -19.65 -4.65
N LYS A 31 -7.90 -18.52 -5.35
CA LYS A 31 -6.88 -18.01 -6.28
C LYS A 31 -5.61 -17.68 -5.49
N PRO A 32 -4.42 -17.95 -6.03
CA PRO A 32 -3.18 -17.57 -5.38
C PRO A 32 -3.11 -16.05 -5.23
N ILE A 33 -2.57 -15.54 -4.13
CA ILE A 33 -2.53 -14.10 -3.82
C ILE A 33 -1.10 -13.58 -4.00
N ALA A 34 -0.95 -12.53 -4.80
CA ALA A 34 0.24 -11.70 -4.87
C ALA A 34 0.09 -10.49 -3.93
N ILE A 35 1.10 -10.24 -3.10
CA ILE A 35 1.13 -9.11 -2.18
C ILE A 35 2.11 -8.06 -2.69
N LEU A 36 1.63 -6.85 -2.93
CA LEU A 36 2.45 -5.68 -3.26
C LEU A 36 2.60 -4.81 -2.01
N PHE A 37 3.82 -4.67 -1.50
CA PHE A 37 4.14 -3.69 -0.47
C PHE A 37 4.42 -2.33 -1.14
N LEU A 38 3.47 -1.40 -1.03
CA LEU A 38 3.60 -0.06 -1.59
C LEU A 38 3.96 0.92 -0.46
N LEU A 39 5.14 1.51 -0.56
CA LEU A 39 5.78 2.27 0.52
C LEU A 39 5.96 3.74 0.15
N HIS A 40 5.79 4.63 1.12
CA HIS A 40 5.82 6.07 0.87
C HIS A 40 7.26 6.62 0.94
N GLY A 41 7.50 7.75 0.28
CA GLY A 41 8.79 8.44 0.36
C GLY A 41 9.04 9.13 1.70
N ARG A 42 10.24 9.73 1.84
CA ARG A 42 10.62 10.56 2.99
C ARG A 42 9.57 11.66 3.23
N THR A 43 9.34 11.99 4.50
CA THR A 43 8.36 13.01 4.96
C THR A 43 6.90 12.77 4.54
N SER A 44 6.58 11.61 3.98
CA SER A 44 5.20 11.23 3.62
C SER A 44 4.61 10.26 4.65
N ARG A 45 3.45 9.69 4.32
CA ARG A 45 2.65 8.78 5.15
C ARG A 45 1.86 7.81 4.27
N ALA A 46 1.40 6.71 4.85
CA ALA A 46 0.84 5.58 4.11
C ALA A 46 -0.53 5.85 3.46
N ASP A 47 -1.34 6.74 4.03
CA ASP A 47 -2.64 7.17 3.49
C ASP A 47 -2.49 8.02 2.20
N HIS A 48 -1.37 8.72 2.01
CA HIS A 48 -1.09 9.45 0.77
C HIS A 48 -0.94 8.53 -0.45
N LEU A 49 -0.78 7.21 -0.24
CA LEU A 49 -0.64 6.24 -1.32
C LEU A 49 -1.97 5.74 -1.87
N GLU A 50 -3.11 6.08 -1.26
CA GLU A 50 -4.41 5.47 -1.61
C GLU A 50 -4.79 5.65 -3.09
N LEU A 51 -4.48 6.81 -3.69
CA LEU A 51 -4.73 7.02 -5.12
C LEU A 51 -3.91 6.06 -6.00
N MET A 52 -2.66 5.81 -5.62
CA MET A 52 -1.77 4.90 -6.33
C MET A 52 -2.21 3.44 -6.12
N VAL A 53 -2.63 3.08 -4.91
CA VAL A 53 -3.25 1.78 -4.63
C VAL A 53 -4.47 1.55 -5.53
N LYS A 54 -5.37 2.54 -5.62
CA LYS A 54 -6.53 2.48 -6.49
C LYS A 54 -6.14 2.25 -7.95
N ALA A 55 -5.13 2.97 -8.45
CA ALA A 55 -4.64 2.80 -9.82
C ALA A 55 -4.15 1.36 -10.10
N PHE A 56 -3.38 0.76 -9.18
CA PHE A 56 -2.94 -0.64 -9.33
C PHE A 56 -4.11 -1.62 -9.35
N LEU A 57 -5.09 -1.45 -8.45
CA LEU A 57 -6.25 -2.33 -8.37
C LEU A 57 -7.18 -2.16 -9.58
N ASP A 58 -7.38 -0.94 -10.06
CA ASP A 58 -8.17 -0.65 -11.26
C ASP A 58 -7.53 -1.25 -12.51
N GLU A 59 -6.20 -1.21 -12.62
CA GLU A 59 -5.47 -1.84 -13.72
C GLU A 59 -5.65 -3.37 -13.70
N VAL A 60 -5.52 -4.00 -12.52
CA VAL A 60 -5.77 -5.44 -12.36
C VAL A 60 -7.23 -5.78 -12.72
N SER A 61 -8.19 -5.01 -12.24
CA SER A 61 -9.62 -5.17 -12.56
C SER A 61 -9.90 -5.02 -14.07
N THR A 62 -9.21 -4.10 -14.73
CA THR A 62 -9.34 -3.88 -16.17
C THR A 62 -8.79 -5.06 -16.97
N ARG A 63 -7.58 -5.54 -16.63
CA ARG A 63 -6.98 -6.72 -17.29
C ARG A 63 -7.80 -7.99 -17.09
N ARG A 64 -8.48 -8.15 -15.95
CA ARG A 64 -9.37 -9.31 -15.70
C ARG A 64 -10.64 -9.31 -16.55
N ARG A 65 -11.11 -8.13 -16.95
CA ARG A 65 -12.30 -7.97 -17.81
C ARG A 65 -11.98 -8.07 -19.30
N ASP A 66 -10.70 -8.09 -19.67
CA ASP A 66 -10.26 -8.29 -21.04
C ASP A 66 -10.56 -9.73 -21.50
N PRO A 67 -11.41 -9.93 -22.53
CA PRO A 67 -11.70 -11.26 -23.07
C PRO A 67 -10.45 -12.01 -23.54
N ALA A 68 -9.38 -11.30 -23.95
CA ALA A 68 -8.12 -11.91 -24.36
C ALA A 68 -7.35 -12.55 -23.19
N GLN A 69 -7.71 -12.23 -21.95
CA GLN A 69 -7.16 -12.83 -20.73
C GLN A 69 -8.09 -13.88 -20.11
N ALA A 70 -9.26 -14.13 -20.70
CA ALA A 70 -10.21 -15.14 -20.21
C ALA A 70 -9.56 -16.53 -20.15
N GLY A 71 -9.69 -17.22 -19.01
CA GLY A 71 -9.17 -18.57 -18.80
C GLY A 71 -7.70 -18.65 -18.37
N LYS A 72 -6.97 -17.54 -18.27
CA LYS A 72 -5.63 -17.54 -17.66
C LYS A 72 -5.74 -17.47 -16.14
N GLU A 73 -4.95 -18.29 -15.45
CA GLU A 73 -4.81 -18.19 -13.99
C GLU A 73 -4.25 -16.81 -13.64
N ALA A 74 -5.02 -16.04 -12.88
CA ALA A 74 -4.64 -14.69 -12.46
C ALA A 74 -4.58 -14.65 -10.93
N HIS A 75 -3.43 -14.22 -10.40
CA HIS A 75 -3.28 -13.96 -8.98
C HIS A 75 -4.26 -12.89 -8.52
N ASP A 76 -4.75 -13.01 -7.28
CA ASP A 76 -5.33 -11.87 -6.61
C ASP A 76 -4.27 -10.86 -6.22
N LEU A 77 -4.55 -9.56 -6.30
CA LEU A 77 -3.61 -8.53 -5.88
C LEU A 77 -4.08 -7.91 -4.57
N TRP A 78 -3.27 -8.06 -3.53
CA TRP A 78 -3.42 -7.32 -2.29
C TRP A 78 -2.31 -6.28 -2.21
N VAL A 79 -2.68 -5.03 -1.94
CA VAL A 79 -1.73 -3.95 -1.76
C VAL A 79 -1.63 -3.62 -0.28
N VAL A 80 -0.42 -3.59 0.26
CA VAL A 80 -0.16 -3.31 1.67
C VAL A 80 0.60 -2.00 1.78
N THR A 81 0.08 -1.06 2.58
CA THR A 81 0.77 0.19 2.93
C THR A 81 0.89 0.29 4.45
N PHE A 82 1.98 0.91 4.92
CA PHE A 82 2.16 1.21 6.34
C PHE A 82 3.14 2.36 6.52
N ASP A 83 3.05 3.04 7.64
CA ASP A 83 3.96 4.14 7.95
C ASP A 83 5.34 3.60 8.31
N HIS A 84 6.37 4.19 7.71
CA HIS A 84 7.76 3.91 8.11
C HIS A 84 8.01 4.29 9.57
N ARG A 85 9.14 3.83 10.12
CA ARG A 85 9.61 4.33 11.42
C ARG A 85 9.69 5.86 11.36
N ASN A 86 9.23 6.51 12.43
CA ASN A 86 9.24 7.97 12.55
C ASN A 86 8.44 8.71 11.46
N HIS A 87 7.43 8.09 10.83
CA HIS A 87 6.58 8.74 9.82
C HIS A 87 5.10 8.54 10.14
N GLY A 88 4.23 9.34 9.53
CA GLY A 88 2.76 9.23 9.66
C GLY A 88 2.28 9.04 11.10
N SER A 89 1.48 8.01 11.34
CA SER A 89 0.97 7.62 12.67
C SER A 89 2.05 7.16 13.66
N ARG A 90 3.29 6.93 13.20
CA ARG A 90 4.45 6.48 13.99
C ARG A 90 5.51 7.58 14.16
N LEU A 91 5.15 8.84 13.91
CA LEU A 91 6.06 9.99 14.05
C LEU A 91 6.51 10.16 15.51
N VAL A 92 7.80 10.36 15.73
CA VAL A 92 8.42 10.58 17.05
C VAL A 92 9.16 11.93 17.07
N ASP A 93 10.06 12.16 16.11
CA ASP A 93 10.83 13.41 15.93
C ASP A 93 10.84 13.80 14.44
N SER A 94 10.10 14.85 14.07
CA SER A 94 10.01 15.29 12.68
C SER A 94 11.32 15.84 12.12
N LEU A 95 12.20 16.39 12.96
CA LEU A 95 13.51 16.92 12.54
C LEU A 95 14.43 15.78 12.11
N ALA A 96 14.34 14.62 12.77
CA ALA A 96 15.13 13.43 12.42
C ALA A 96 14.83 12.88 11.01
N ASN A 97 13.71 13.27 10.39
CA ASN A 97 13.41 12.94 9.00
C ASN A 97 13.94 13.95 7.98
N GLN A 98 14.46 15.09 8.43
CA GLN A 98 15.04 16.11 7.56
C GLN A 98 16.51 15.82 7.26
N ALA A 99 16.97 16.35 6.13
CA ALA A 99 18.36 16.27 5.68
C ALA A 99 19.15 17.53 6.11
N TRP A 100 20.43 17.58 5.72
CA TRP A 100 21.17 18.83 5.68
C TRP A 100 20.51 19.80 4.70
N ASP A 101 20.27 21.03 5.15
CA ASP A 101 19.70 22.10 4.31
C ASP A 101 20.40 23.44 4.58
N LYS A 102 20.35 24.36 3.62
CA LYS A 102 20.80 25.74 3.78
C LYS A 102 19.80 26.58 4.55
N ASP A 103 18.51 26.23 4.49
CA ASP A 103 17.45 26.81 5.32
C ASP A 103 17.58 26.26 6.75
N PRO A 104 17.92 27.11 7.75
CA PRO A 104 18.10 26.66 9.14
C PRO A 104 16.84 26.01 9.73
N ASN A 105 15.65 26.30 9.19
CA ASN A 105 14.40 25.72 9.67
C ASN A 105 14.13 24.31 9.12
N LYS A 106 14.90 23.87 8.12
CA LYS A 106 14.79 22.55 7.48
C LYS A 106 16.06 21.72 7.63
N SER A 107 17.13 22.34 8.09
CA SER A 107 18.42 21.69 8.26
C SER A 107 18.44 20.88 9.55
N ASN A 108 18.66 19.57 9.43
CA ASN A 108 18.96 18.71 10.57
C ASN A 108 20.48 18.59 10.73
N THR A 109 21.02 19.29 11.74
CA THR A 109 22.47 19.28 12.01
C THR A 109 23.00 17.96 12.57
N ARG A 110 22.12 16.99 12.81
CA ARG A 110 22.43 15.63 13.28
C ARG A 110 22.21 14.59 12.18
N HIS A 111 21.98 15.00 10.93
CA HIS A 111 21.71 14.08 9.83
C HIS A 111 22.95 13.23 9.52
N ALA A 112 22.81 11.91 9.51
CA ALA A 112 23.89 10.96 9.24
C ALA A 112 23.62 10.20 7.93
#